data_AF-A0A0V1FER4-F1
#
_entry.id   AF-A0A0V1FER4-F1
#
_cell.length_a   1.000
_cell.length_b   1.000
_cell.length_c   1.000
_cell.angle_alpha   90.00
_cell.angle_beta   90.00
_cell.angle_gamma   90.00
#
_symmetry.space_group_name_H-M   'P 1'
#
loop_
_entity.id
_entity.type
_entity.pdbx_description
1 polymer ?
#
loop_
_entity_poly.entity_id
_entity_poly.type
_entity_poly.pdbx_seq_one_letter_code
_entity_poly.pdbx_strand_id
1 'polypeptide(L)' 'MTEELYRQIDVLYDELEVGLDKEERNIAMDEWSNYRRSFRECKTKARALINGKPAVDDRETA' A
#
# COMPACT_ATOMS: atom_id res chain seq x y z
N MET A 1 19.77 -27.24 -20.68
CA MET A 1 19.73 -26.59 -19.35
C MET A 1 19.42 -25.10 -19.47
N THR A 2 19.96 -24.40 -20.47
CA THR A 2 19.75 -22.96 -20.71
C THR A 2 18.37 -22.61 -21.27
N GLU A 3 17.83 -23.38 -22.21
CA GLU A 3 16.50 -23.11 -22.82
C GLU A 3 15.34 -23.24 -21.83
N GLU A 4 15.44 -24.21 -20.92
CA GLU A 4 14.45 -24.39 -19.84
C GLU A 4 14.44 -23.19 -18.88
N LEU A 5 15.62 -22.63 -18.59
CA LEU A 5 15.76 -21.41 -17.78
C LEU A 5 15.15 -20.20 -18.50
N TYR A 6 15.38 -20.05 -19.81
CA TYR A 6 14.77 -18.97 -20.58
C TYR A 6 13.24 -19.08 -20.60
N ARG A 7 12.69 -20.28 -20.79
CA ARG A 7 11.24 -20.48 -20.73
C ARG A 7 10.65 -20.13 -19.36
N GLN A 8 11.34 -20.46 -18.27
CA GLN A 8 10.91 -20.08 -16.91
C GLN A 8 10.98 -18.57 -16.69
N ILE A 9 12.01 -17.91 -17.23
CA ILE A 9 12.12 -16.45 -17.18
C ILE A 9 10.97 -15.79 -17.94
N ASP A 10 10.64 -16.27 -19.15
CA ASP A 10 9.55 -15.72 -19.94
C ASP A 10 8.20 -15.86 -19.23
N VAL A 11 7.92 -17.02 -18.61
CA VAL A 11 6.70 -17.23 -17.80
C VAL A 11 6.63 -16.25 -16.62
N LEU A 12 7.75 -16.02 -15.93
CA LEU A 12 7.80 -15.07 -14.82
C LEU A 12 7.62 -13.62 -15.29
N TYR A 13 8.13 -13.28 -16.47
CA TYR A 13 7.90 -11.97 -17.07
C TYR A 13 6.45 -11.78 -17.48
N ASP A 14 5.83 -12.80 -18.08
CA ASP A 14 4.40 -12.77 -18.41
C ASP A 14 3.55 -12.60 -17.14
N GLU A 15 3.84 -13.33 -16.05
CA GLU A 15 3.15 -13.18 -14.77
C GLU A 15 3.35 -11.78 -14.15
N LEU A 16 4.51 -11.17 -14.33
CA LEU A 16 4.80 -9.81 -13.87
C LEU A 16 4.10 -8.74 -14.73
N GLU A 17 4.06 -8.94 -16.05
CA GLU A 17 3.49 -8.02 -17.02
C GLU A 17 1.96 -8.11 -17.08
N VAL A 18 1.40 -9.26 -16.68
CA VAL A 18 -0.01 -9.41 -16.30
C VAL A 18 -0.23 -8.62 -15.02
N GLY A 19 -0.37 -7.31 -15.19
CA GLY A 19 -0.78 -6.40 -14.14
C GLY A 19 -2.18 -6.76 -13.63
N LEU A 20 -2.53 -6.20 -12.48
CA LEU A 20 -3.82 -6.41 -11.85
C LEU A 20 -4.97 -6.08 -12.82
N ASP A 21 -5.96 -6.96 -12.83
CA ASP A 21 -7.21 -6.68 -13.50
C ASP A 21 -7.91 -5.46 -12.87
N LYS A 22 -9.03 -5.03 -13.45
CA LYS A 22 -9.71 -3.83 -12.98
C LYS A 22 -10.17 -3.95 -11.53
N GLU A 23 -10.68 -5.10 -11.13
CA GLU A 23 -11.20 -5.34 -9.78
C GLU A 23 -10.06 -5.45 -8.78
N GLU A 24 -9.06 -6.25 -9.09
CA GLU A 24 -7.85 -6.41 -8.27
C GLU A 24 -7.15 -5.07 -8.04
N ARG A 25 -7.08 -4.23 -9.08
CA ARG A 25 -6.51 -2.88 -8.97
C ARG A 25 -7.33 -1.98 -8.07
N ASN A 26 -8.66 -2.04 -8.15
CA ASN A 26 -9.52 -1.25 -7.27
C ASN A 26 -9.33 -1.66 -5.81
N ILE A 27 -9.26 -2.97 -5.54
CA ILE A 27 -8.98 -3.53 -4.21
C ILE A 27 -7.63 -3.04 -3.70
N ALA A 28 -6.55 -3.21 -4.49
CA ALA A 28 -5.22 -2.78 -4.11
C ALA A 28 -5.14 -1.26 -3.85
N MET A 29 -5.87 -0.45 -4.63
CA MET A 29 -5.95 0.99 -4.42
C MET A 29 -6.70 1.38 -3.15
N ASP A 30 -7.77 0.67 -2.78
CA ASP A 30 -8.51 0.90 -1.54
C ASP A 30 -7.67 0.51 -0.32
N GLU A 31 -7.09 -0.68 -0.34
CA GLU A 31 -6.17 -1.16 0.71
C GLU A 31 -5.01 -0.18 0.93
N TRP A 32 -4.39 0.28 -0.17
CA TRP A 32 -3.32 1.26 -0.12
C TRP A 32 -3.77 2.60 0.47
N SER A 33 -4.97 3.06 0.10
CA SER A 33 -5.56 4.30 0.62
C SER A 33 -5.82 4.20 2.12
N ASN A 34 -6.34 3.05 2.59
CA ASN A 34 -6.58 2.77 4.00
C ASN A 34 -5.27 2.72 4.80
N TYR A 35 -4.25 2.04 4.27
CA TYR A 35 -2.92 2.01 4.89
C TYR A 35 -2.33 3.42 5.03
N ARG A 36 -2.36 4.23 3.96
CA ARG A 36 -1.82 5.59 3.99
C ARG A 36 -2.55 6.49 4.97
N ARG A 37 -3.88 6.34 5.11
CA ARG A 37 -4.67 7.09 6.09
C ARG A 37 -4.20 6.78 7.51
N SER A 38 -4.18 5.50 7.87
CA SER A 38 -3.71 5.04 9.19
C SER A 38 -2.28 5.47 9.49
N PHE A 39 -1.38 5.37 8.51
CA PHE A 39 -0.01 5.83 8.67
C PHE A 39 0.09 7.34 8.95
N ARG A 40 -0.70 8.16 8.26
CA ARG A 40 -0.74 9.62 8.49
C ARG A 40 -1.26 9.95 9.89
N GLU A 41 -2.33 9.28 10.33
CA GLU A 41 -2.87 9.45 11.69
C GLU A 41 -1.81 9.10 12.75
N CYS A 42 -1.17 7.94 12.63
CA CYS A 42 -0.10 7.52 13.53
C CYS A 42 1.06 8.51 13.54
N LYS A 43 1.47 8.99 12.36
CA LYS A 43 2.54 9.99 12.24
C LYS A 43 2.19 11.32 12.90
N THR A 44 0.94 11.78 12.76
CA THR A 44 0.46 13.00 13.43
C THR A 44 0.46 12.83 14.94
N LYS A 45 -0.06 11.70 15.45
CA LYS A 45 -0.04 11.37 16.89
C LYS A 45 1.39 11.32 17.44
N ALA A 46 2.31 10.64 16.76
CA ALA A 46 3.72 10.59 17.17
C ALA A 46 4.37 11.99 17.21
N ARG A 47 4.09 12.83 16.20
CA ARG A 47 4.57 14.23 16.19
C ARG A 47 4.01 15.06 17.34
N ALA A 48 2.74 14.88 17.68
CA ALA A 48 2.11 15.58 18.79
C ALA A 48 2.80 15.22 20.13
N LEU A 49 3.02 13.92 20.35
CA LEU A 49 3.77 13.41 21.51
C LEU A 49 5.19 13.99 21.60
N ILE A 50 5.94 14.00 20.48
CA ILE A 50 7.29 14.57 20.42
C ILE A 50 7.28 16.07 20.76
N ASN A 51 6.29 16.81 20.26
CA ASN A 51 6.20 18.26 20.43
C ASN A 51 5.53 18.68 21.74
N GLY A 52 5.17 17.74 22.62
CA GLY A 52 4.48 18.01 23.89
C GLY A 52 3.10 18.64 23.71
N LYS A 53 2.49 18.52 22.52
CA LYS A 53 1.12 19.01 22.23
C LYS A 53 0.16 17.83 22.25
N PRO A 54 -1.06 17.96 22.82
CA PRO A 54 -2.06 16.91 22.69
C PRO A 54 -2.37 16.70 21.20
N ALA A 55 -2.42 15.44 20.78
CA ALA A 55 -2.89 15.09 19.44
C ALA A 55 -4.36 15.51 19.33
N VAL A 56 -4.68 16.43 18.42
CA VAL A 56 -6.08 16.76 18.10
C VAL A 56 -6.68 15.52 17.44
N ASP A 57 -7.67 14.92 18.10
CA ASP A 57 -8.41 13.77 17.59
C ASP A 57 -9.57 14.31 16.74
N ASP A 58 -9.41 14.31 15.41
CA ASP A 58 -10.43 14.80 14.47
C ASP A 58 -11.65 13.84 14.33
N ARG A 59 -11.86 12.93 15.30
CA ARG A 59 -13.03 12.04 15.36
C ARG A 59 -14.25 12.67 16.04
N GLU A 60 -14.17 13.94 16.41
CA GLU A 60 -15.25 14.69 17.05
C GLU A 60 -15.83 15.78 16.13
N THR A 61 -16.20 15.38 14.91
CA THR A 61 -17.25 16.07 14.14
C THR A 61 -17.95 15.01 13.31
N ALA A 62 -19.12 14.62 13.81
CA ALA A 62 -20.10 13.77 13.15
C ALA A 62 -20.57 14.35 11.81
#